data_AF-A0A4S9NWA0-F1
#
_entry.id   AF-A0A4S9NWA0-F1
#
_cell.length_a   1.000
_cell.length_b   1.000
_cell.length_c   1.000
_cell.angle_alpha   90.00
_cell.angle_beta   90.00
_cell.angle_gamma   90.00
#
_symmetry.space_group_name_H-M   'P 1'
#
loop_
_entity.id
_entity.type
_entity.pdbx_description
1 polymer ?
#
loop_
_entity_poly.entity_id
_entity_poly.type
_entity_poly.pdbx_seq_one_letter_code
_entity_poly.pdbx_strand_id
1 'polypeptide(L)'
;MSHEALPIDRVRFAEALESLPLDALHSKVAELRNNMNHLRSSNEQMVPFADEGDQGTVEHSSFLKARPDTFQDCKDAMYENLIVINRMNERIELLRAEVEKRGMRWSEAEVEDRQISERMVNGVSTTQTQPTQSQSGHLTDDELRAQLEARLAQHSHEDQEEEGLHL
;
A
#
# COMPACT_ATOMS: atom_id res chain seq x y z
N MET A 1 -17.84 -6.34 -8.73
CA MET A 1 -17.16 -5.63 -7.64
C MET A 1 -17.64 -6.24 -6.34
N SER A 2 -16.74 -6.76 -5.53
CA SER A 2 -16.96 -7.74 -4.45
C SER A 2 -17.66 -7.13 -3.22
N HIS A 3 -18.97 -6.88 -3.30
CA HIS A 3 -19.76 -6.29 -2.21
C HIS A 3 -20.25 -7.30 -1.15
N GLU A 4 -19.87 -8.58 -1.27
CA GLU A 4 -20.57 -9.69 -0.59
C GLU A 4 -19.68 -10.52 0.35
N ALA A 5 -18.43 -10.12 0.56
CA ALA A 5 -17.62 -10.68 1.64
C ALA A 5 -18.06 -10.06 2.96
N LEU A 6 -19.08 -10.65 3.60
CA LEU A 6 -19.48 -10.28 4.95
C LEU A 6 -18.25 -10.37 5.88
N PRO A 7 -17.92 -9.29 6.61
CA PRO A 7 -16.86 -9.35 7.60
C PRO A 7 -17.11 -10.50 8.58
N ILE A 8 -16.07 -11.27 8.90
CA ILE A 8 -16.15 -12.31 9.95
C ILE A 8 -16.66 -11.65 11.23
N ASP A 9 -17.70 -12.26 11.82
CA ASP A 9 -18.30 -11.81 13.07
C ASP A 9 -17.26 -11.81 14.21
N ARG A 10 -17.40 -10.85 15.13
CA ARG A 10 -16.45 -10.66 16.23
C ARG A 10 -16.34 -11.88 17.14
N VAL A 11 -17.43 -12.57 17.40
CA VAL A 11 -17.44 -13.77 18.27
C VAL A 11 -16.66 -14.90 17.61
N ARG A 12 -16.95 -15.15 16.32
CA ARG A 12 -16.22 -16.16 15.54
C ARG A 12 -14.73 -15.85 15.41
N PHE A 13 -14.38 -14.57 15.27
CA PHE A 13 -12.98 -14.16 15.23
C PHE A 13 -12.29 -14.50 16.56
N ALA A 14 -12.90 -14.16 17.70
CA ALA A 14 -12.34 -14.45 19.03
C ALA A 14 -12.17 -15.96 19.29
N GLU A 15 -13.17 -16.77 18.94
CA GLU A 15 -13.09 -18.24 19.06
C GLU A 15 -11.91 -18.82 18.28
N ALA A 16 -11.65 -18.31 17.06
CA ALA A 16 -10.55 -18.79 16.24
C ALA A 16 -9.17 -18.50 16.88
N LEU A 17 -9.04 -17.40 17.63
CA LEU A 17 -7.76 -17.00 18.23
C LEU A 17 -7.23 -18.04 19.23
N GLU A 18 -8.11 -18.72 19.97
CA GLU A 18 -7.72 -19.70 20.98
C GLU A 18 -6.86 -20.85 20.42
N SER A 19 -7.02 -21.17 19.13
CA SER A 19 -6.29 -22.24 18.45
C SER A 19 -4.96 -21.81 17.81
N LEU A 20 -4.70 -20.50 17.73
CA LEU A 20 -3.53 -19.97 17.05
C LEU A 20 -2.30 -19.94 17.97
N PRO A 21 -1.08 -20.21 17.48
CA PRO A 21 0.15 -20.00 18.24
C PRO A 21 0.38 -18.50 18.49
N LEU A 22 1.14 -18.17 19.54
CA LEU A 22 1.41 -16.78 19.93
C LEU A 22 2.03 -15.97 18.79
N ASP A 23 2.94 -16.58 18.03
CA ASP A 23 3.58 -15.90 16.89
C ASP A 23 2.57 -15.50 15.82
N ALA A 24 1.59 -16.37 15.51
CA ALA A 24 0.54 -16.04 14.57
C ALA A 24 -0.36 -14.89 15.08
N LEU A 25 -0.55 -14.76 16.40
CA LEU A 25 -1.28 -13.62 16.96
C LEU A 25 -0.52 -12.31 16.68
N HIS A 26 0.79 -12.25 16.96
CA HIS A 26 1.59 -11.06 16.69
C HIS A 26 1.68 -10.73 15.20
N SER A 27 1.90 -11.71 14.33
CA SER A 27 1.90 -11.49 12.87
C SER A 27 0.54 -10.95 12.41
N LYS A 28 -0.58 -11.41 13.00
CA LYS A 28 -1.90 -10.88 12.66
C LYS A 28 -2.08 -9.42 13.08
N VAL A 29 -1.52 -9.01 14.20
CA VAL A 29 -1.56 -7.60 14.64
C VAL A 29 -0.76 -6.72 13.68
N ALA A 30 0.43 -7.16 13.28
CA ALA A 30 1.26 -6.45 12.30
C ALA A 30 0.52 -6.28 10.96
N GLU A 31 -0.12 -7.34 10.47
CA GLU A 31 -0.96 -7.29 9.26
C GLU A 31 -2.10 -6.26 9.40
N LEU A 32 -2.84 -6.28 10.51
CA LEU A 32 -3.95 -5.35 10.75
C LEU A 32 -3.47 -3.90 10.82
N ARG A 33 -2.34 -3.63 11.49
CA ARG A 33 -1.75 -2.28 11.55
C ARG A 33 -1.29 -1.80 10.19
N ASN A 34 -0.68 -2.67 9.40
CA ASN A 34 -0.28 -2.33 8.04
C ASN A 34 -1.50 -1.96 7.17
N ASN A 35 -2.57 -2.75 7.25
CA ASN A 35 -3.82 -2.47 6.54
C ASN A 35 -4.45 -1.12 6.98
N MET A 36 -4.46 -0.84 8.29
CA MET A 36 -4.95 0.45 8.81
C MET A 36 -4.11 1.63 8.31
N ASN A 37 -2.79 1.48 8.25
CA ASN A 37 -1.89 2.53 7.74
C ASN A 37 -2.15 2.81 6.26
N HIS A 38 -2.38 1.77 5.45
CA HIS A 38 -2.77 1.94 4.05
C HIS A 38 -4.11 2.65 3.91
N LEU A 39 -5.13 2.30 4.72
CA LEU A 39 -6.43 2.97 4.71
C LEU A 39 -6.33 4.44 5.13
N ARG A 40 -5.50 4.75 6.14
CA ARG A 40 -5.28 6.12 6.59
C ARG A 40 -4.60 6.97 5.52
N SER A 41 -3.55 6.44 4.88
CA SER A 41 -2.90 7.10 3.74
C SER A 41 -3.83 7.25 2.54
N SER A 42 -4.67 6.26 2.25
CA SER A 42 -5.69 6.35 1.20
C SER A 42 -6.70 7.46 1.51
N ASN A 43 -7.13 7.61 2.76
CA ASN A 43 -8.01 8.69 3.17
C ASN A 43 -7.32 10.06 3.03
N GLU A 44 -6.07 10.19 3.45
CA GLU A 44 -5.29 11.44 3.29
C GLU A 44 -5.18 11.85 1.81
N GLN A 45 -5.00 10.89 0.90
CA GLN A 45 -4.95 11.14 -0.54
C GLN A 45 -6.31 11.54 -1.14
N MET A 46 -7.43 11.13 -0.52
CA MET A 46 -8.78 11.47 -0.98
C MET A 46 -9.26 12.85 -0.50
N VAL A 47 -8.68 13.42 0.56
CA VAL A 47 -9.01 14.75 1.09
C VAL A 47 -9.11 15.85 0.01
N PRO A 48 -8.12 16.06 -0.87
CA PRO A 48 -8.21 17.14 -1.88
C PRO A 48 -9.43 16.97 -2.80
N PHE A 49 -9.75 15.73 -3.17
CA PHE A 49 -10.90 15.42 -4.02
C PHE A 49 -12.23 15.47 -3.28
N ALA A 50 -12.24 15.47 -1.94
CA ALA A 50 -13.45 15.65 -1.14
C ALA A 50 -13.76 17.14 -0.89
N ASP A 51 -12.73 17.99 -0.86
CA ASP A 51 -12.80 19.42 -0.52
C ASP A 51 -12.95 20.34 -1.76
N GLU A 52 -12.47 19.93 -2.94
CA GLU A 52 -12.57 20.69 -4.19
C GLU A 52 -14.03 21.00 -4.63
N GLY A 53 -15.02 20.30 -4.08
CA GLY A 53 -16.44 20.56 -4.33
C GLY A 53 -17.03 21.74 -3.54
N ASP A 54 -16.33 22.24 -2.51
CA ASP A 54 -16.81 23.31 -1.62
C ASP A 54 -16.18 24.69 -1.95
N GLN A 55 -15.01 24.69 -2.59
CA GLN A 55 -14.30 25.89 -3.03
C GLN A 55 -14.72 26.22 -4.46
N GLY A 56 -15.78 27.01 -4.63
CA GLY A 56 -16.34 27.44 -5.93
C GLY A 56 -15.42 28.29 -6.84
N THR A 57 -14.11 28.03 -6.85
CA THR A 57 -13.11 28.80 -7.60
C THR A 57 -12.02 27.89 -8.17
N VAL A 58 -12.25 27.28 -9.34
CA VAL A 58 -11.14 26.95 -10.24
C VAL A 58 -11.58 27.06 -11.70
N GLU A 59 -11.10 28.11 -12.37
CA GLU A 59 -11.19 28.30 -13.82
C GLU A 59 -10.15 27.46 -14.59
N HIS A 60 -9.79 26.27 -14.13
CA HIS A 60 -8.85 25.38 -14.84
C HIS A 60 -9.39 23.95 -14.91
N SER A 61 -10.25 23.73 -15.90
CA SER A 61 -10.56 22.47 -16.62
C SER A 61 -12.07 22.33 -16.84
N SER A 62 -12.58 23.03 -17.85
CA SER A 62 -14.00 23.03 -18.24
C SER A 62 -14.50 21.74 -18.91
N PHE A 63 -13.79 20.61 -18.76
CA PHE A 63 -14.24 19.30 -19.27
C PHE A 63 -14.55 18.30 -18.14
N LEU A 64 -13.96 18.46 -16.96
CA LEU A 64 -14.24 17.70 -15.74
C LEU A 64 -14.89 18.65 -14.74
N LYS A 65 -16.10 19.12 -15.04
CA LYS A 65 -16.98 19.61 -13.96
C LYS A 65 -17.32 18.36 -13.14
N ALA A 66 -16.47 18.04 -12.17
CA ALA A 66 -16.60 16.84 -11.35
C ALA A 66 -18.04 16.78 -10.88
N ARG A 67 -18.68 15.69 -11.29
CA ARG A 67 -20.10 15.47 -11.12
C ARG A 67 -20.34 15.48 -9.60
N PRO A 68 -21.38 16.15 -9.06
CA PRO A 68 -21.55 16.32 -7.61
C PRO A 68 -21.46 15.02 -6.80
N ASP A 69 -21.82 13.91 -7.44
CA ASP A 69 -21.66 12.56 -6.93
C ASP A 69 -20.20 12.14 -6.73
N THR A 70 -19.23 12.58 -7.53
CA THR A 70 -17.81 12.21 -7.35
C THR A 70 -17.23 12.72 -6.02
N PHE A 71 -17.56 13.95 -5.62
CA PHE A 71 -17.14 14.48 -4.31
C PHE A 71 -17.78 13.71 -3.16
N GLN A 72 -19.06 13.36 -3.31
CA GLN A 72 -19.79 12.57 -2.32
C GLN A 72 -19.25 11.14 -2.24
N ASP A 73 -18.94 10.52 -3.37
CA ASP A 73 -18.33 9.18 -3.46
C ASP A 73 -16.98 9.15 -2.74
N CYS A 74 -16.14 10.20 -2.87
CA CYS A 74 -14.89 10.32 -2.12
C CYS A 74 -15.14 10.38 -0.60
N LYS A 75 -16.12 11.18 -0.16
CA LYS A 75 -16.49 11.29 1.27
C LYS A 75 -17.02 9.96 1.81
N ASP A 76 -17.90 9.30 1.07
CA ASP A 76 -18.49 8.03 1.45
C ASP A 76 -17.43 6.93 1.53
N ALA A 77 -16.53 6.85 0.55
CA ALA A 77 -15.39 5.92 0.59
C ALA A 77 -14.47 6.18 1.80
N MET A 78 -14.19 7.45 2.14
CA MET A 78 -13.43 7.80 3.33
C MET A 78 -14.13 7.35 4.62
N TYR A 79 -15.45 7.55 4.71
CA TYR A 79 -16.25 7.10 5.85
C TYR A 79 -16.28 5.57 5.98
N GLU A 80 -16.43 4.85 4.88
CA GLU A 80 -16.36 3.38 4.86
C GLU A 80 -14.99 2.88 5.34
N ASN A 81 -13.90 3.50 4.88
CA ASN A 81 -12.55 3.19 5.34
C ASN A 81 -12.40 3.41 6.86
N LEU A 82 -12.97 4.47 7.41
CA LEU A 82 -12.96 4.70 8.87
C LEU A 82 -13.72 3.61 9.63
N ILE A 83 -14.85 3.13 9.10
CA ILE A 83 -15.58 2.00 9.69
C ILE A 83 -14.72 0.73 9.66
N VAL A 84 -14.00 0.47 8.57
CA VAL A 84 -13.07 -0.67 8.46
C VAL A 84 -11.94 -0.54 9.48
N ILE A 85 -11.32 0.64 9.61
CA ILE A 85 -10.27 0.92 10.61
C ILE A 85 -10.79 0.65 12.03
N ASN A 86 -12.01 1.08 12.37
CA ASN A 86 -12.60 0.83 13.68
C ASN A 86 -12.77 -0.69 13.94
N ARG A 87 -13.24 -1.45 12.95
CA ARG A 87 -13.35 -2.92 13.07
C ARG A 87 -11.99 -3.59 13.22
N MET A 88 -10.94 -3.07 12.56
CA MET A 88 -9.58 -3.59 12.73
C MET A 88 -9.03 -3.31 14.13
N ASN A 89 -9.29 -2.12 14.69
CA ASN A 89 -8.96 -1.80 16.09
C ASN A 89 -9.62 -2.78 17.07
N GLU A 90 -10.92 -3.04 16.92
CA GLU A 90 -11.62 -4.01 17.77
C GLU A 90 -11.01 -5.42 17.69
N ARG A 91 -10.53 -5.82 16.51
CA ARG A 91 -9.83 -7.12 16.34
C ARG A 91 -8.46 -7.12 17.01
N ILE A 92 -7.74 -5.99 17.01
CA ILE A 92 -6.48 -5.84 17.77
C ILE A 92 -6.76 -5.98 19.27
N GLU A 93 -7.85 -5.40 19.79
CA GLU A 93 -8.23 -5.56 21.20
C GLU A 93 -8.53 -7.02 21.56
N LEU A 94 -9.19 -7.78 20.67
CA LEU A 94 -9.41 -9.22 20.87
C LEU A 94 -8.10 -10.01 20.87
N LEU A 95 -7.16 -9.67 19.98
CA LEU A 95 -5.82 -10.28 19.94
C LEU A 95 -5.05 -9.99 21.23
N ARG A 96 -5.10 -8.75 21.71
CA ARG A 96 -4.49 -8.36 22.98
C ARG A 96 -5.08 -9.13 24.16
N ALA A 97 -6.41 -9.20 24.25
CA ALA A 97 -7.10 -9.94 25.31
C ALA A 97 -6.71 -11.43 25.30
N GLU A 98 -6.56 -12.04 24.12
CA GLU A 98 -6.12 -13.43 24.01
C GLU A 98 -4.67 -13.63 24.47
N VAL A 99 -3.75 -12.71 24.13
CA VAL A 99 -2.35 -12.75 24.61
C VAL A 99 -2.30 -12.64 26.14
N GLU A 100 -3.05 -11.71 26.71
CA GLU A 100 -3.13 -11.50 28.16
C GLU A 100 -3.79 -12.68 28.88
N LYS A 101 -4.83 -13.29 28.29
CA LYS A 101 -5.49 -14.52 28.79
C LYS A 101 -4.51 -15.69 28.88
N ARG A 102 -3.50 -15.76 28.01
CA ARG A 102 -2.42 -16.77 28.06
C ARG A 102 -1.34 -16.46 29.10
N GLY A 103 -1.48 -15.39 29.86
CA GLY A 103 -0.53 -14.97 30.89
C GLY A 103 0.70 -14.23 30.33
N MET A 104 0.70 -13.90 29.05
CA MET A 104 1.79 -13.15 28.41
C MET A 104 1.47 -11.65 28.47
N ARG A 105 2.50 -10.82 28.67
CA ARG A 105 2.33 -9.37 28.62
C ARG A 105 2.18 -8.94 27.16
N TRP A 106 1.15 -8.14 26.87
CA TRP A 106 1.09 -7.43 25.59
C TRP A 106 2.21 -6.39 25.50
N SER A 107 3.03 -6.46 24.46
CA SER A 107 4.02 -5.43 24.16
C SER A 107 3.84 -4.92 22.73
N GLU A 108 3.72 -3.59 22.61
CA GLU A 108 3.56 -2.93 21.31
C GLU A 108 4.84 -3.02 20.47
N ALA A 109 5.99 -2.93 21.15
CA ALA A 109 7.32 -2.93 20.56
C ALA A 109 7.69 -4.29 19.93
N GLU A 110 7.34 -5.43 20.54
CA GLU A 110 7.65 -6.74 19.95
C GLU A 110 6.83 -7.00 18.69
N VAL A 111 5.62 -6.40 18.57
CA VAL A 111 4.82 -6.49 17.34
C VAL A 111 5.48 -5.67 16.21
N GLU A 112 6.03 -4.50 16.52
CA GLU A 112 6.73 -3.65 15.55
C GLU A 112 8.07 -4.25 15.09
N ASP A 113 8.88 -4.76 16.02
CA ASP A 113 10.15 -5.43 15.71
C ASP A 113 9.94 -6.69 14.84
N ARG A 114 8.87 -7.45 15.09
CA ARG A 114 8.49 -8.59 14.24
C ARG A 114 8.04 -8.16 12.85
N GLN A 115 7.29 -7.07 12.74
CA GLN A 115 6.91 -6.51 11.44
C GLN A 115 8.15 -6.10 10.62
N ILE A 116 9.17 -5.55 11.27
CA ILE A 116 10.44 -5.21 10.62
C ILE A 116 11.19 -6.50 10.23
N SER A 117 11.27 -7.49 11.12
CA SER A 117 11.95 -8.76 10.86
C SER A 117 11.30 -9.56 9.70
N GLU A 118 9.97 -9.66 9.65
CA GLU A 118 9.25 -10.31 8.55
C GLU A 118 9.44 -9.57 7.22
N ARG A 119 9.49 -8.23 7.23
CA ARG A 119 9.85 -7.43 6.05
C ARG A 119 11.27 -7.69 5.58
N MET A 120 12.20 -7.98 6.48
CA MET A 120 13.58 -8.32 6.14
C MET A 120 13.75 -9.77 5.64
N VAL A 121 12.83 -10.69 5.99
CA VAL A 121 12.89 -12.09 5.53
C VAL A 121 12.31 -12.29 4.13
N ASN A 122 11.36 -11.44 3.70
CA ASN A 122 10.87 -11.40 2.32
C ASN A 122 11.72 -10.51 1.37
N GLY A 123 12.81 -9.94 1.86
CA GLY A 123 13.87 -9.37 1.04
C GLY A 123 15.02 -10.36 0.97
N VAL A 124 15.27 -10.97 -0.19
CA VAL A 124 16.57 -11.55 -0.49
C VAL A 124 17.60 -10.42 -0.36
N SER A 125 18.24 -10.33 0.79
CA SER A 125 19.49 -9.61 0.99
C SER A 125 20.33 -10.40 1.97
N THR A 126 20.78 -11.56 1.48
CA THR A 126 21.94 -12.23 2.06
C THR A 126 23.16 -11.37 1.72
N THR A 127 23.49 -10.41 2.59
CA THR A 127 24.85 -9.86 2.65
C THR A 127 25.75 -10.92 3.29
N GLN A 128 26.08 -11.95 2.51
CA GLN A 128 27.29 -12.74 2.74
C GLN A 128 28.35 -12.25 1.77
N THR A 129 29.40 -11.71 2.35
CA THR A 129 30.64 -11.30 1.73
C THR A 129 31.33 -12.51 1.08
N GLN A 130 31.26 -12.63 -0.24
CA GLN A 130 32.28 -13.33 -1.05
C GLN A 130 32.24 -12.85 -2.51
N PRO A 131 33.41 -12.58 -3.14
CA PRO A 131 33.47 -11.96 -4.45
C PRO A 131 33.34 -13.02 -5.53
N THR A 132 32.21 -13.08 -6.22
CA THR A 132 32.13 -13.72 -7.53
C THR A 132 31.28 -12.86 -8.46
N GLN A 133 31.89 -12.51 -9.60
CA GLN A 133 31.30 -11.73 -10.66
C GLN A 133 30.05 -12.42 -11.22
N SER A 134 28.91 -11.75 -11.21
CA SER A 134 27.87 -11.92 -12.22
C SER A 134 26.94 -10.71 -12.18
N GLN A 135 26.80 -10.06 -13.33
CA GLN A 135 26.08 -8.82 -13.55
C GLN A 135 24.59 -8.98 -13.25
N SER A 136 24.08 -8.18 -12.31
CA SER A 136 22.65 -7.85 -12.22
C SER A 136 22.55 -6.36 -11.91
N GLY A 137 22.01 -5.62 -12.87
CA GLY A 137 22.15 -4.17 -12.99
C GLY A 137 21.41 -3.39 -11.92
N HIS A 138 22.16 -2.71 -11.06
CA HIS A 138 21.68 -1.52 -10.39
C HIS A 138 22.41 -0.35 -11.04
N LEU A 139 21.84 0.19 -12.11
CA LEU A 139 22.38 1.40 -12.72
C LEU A 139 22.22 2.54 -11.72
N THR A 140 23.29 3.30 -11.53
CA THR A 140 23.21 4.57 -10.79
C THR A 140 22.42 5.59 -11.61
N ASP A 141 21.87 6.64 -10.97
CA ASP A 141 21.00 7.62 -11.63
C ASP A 141 21.64 8.25 -12.88
N ASP A 142 22.96 8.45 -12.84
CA ASP A 142 23.74 8.97 -13.98
C ASP A 142 23.86 7.98 -15.14
N GLU A 143 24.01 6.69 -14.85
CA GLU A 143 24.06 5.65 -15.88
C GLU A 143 22.68 5.42 -16.52
N LEU A 144 21.61 5.53 -15.73
CA LEU A 144 20.24 5.46 -16.24
C LEU A 144 19.93 6.65 -17.16
N ARG A 145 20.37 7.85 -16.80
CA ARG A 145 20.22 9.07 -17.63
C ARG A 145 20.96 8.91 -18.96
N ALA A 146 22.21 8.45 -18.93
CA ALA A 146 23.00 8.23 -20.14
C ALA A 146 22.37 7.18 -21.07
N GLN A 147 21.78 6.12 -20.50
CA GLN A 147 21.13 5.06 -21.28
C GLN A 147 19.81 5.55 -21.92
N LEU A 148 19.04 6.39 -21.23
CA LEU A 148 17.84 7.02 -21.78
C LEU A 148 18.18 7.97 -22.94
N GLU A 149 19.22 8.79 -22.81
CA GLU A 149 19.68 9.69 -23.87
C GLU A 149 20.17 8.93 -25.10
N ALA A 150 20.95 7.86 -24.92
CA ALA A 150 21.42 7.02 -26.02
C ALA A 150 20.26 6.37 -26.79
N ARG A 151 19.21 5.94 -26.07
CA ARG A 151 18.02 5.33 -26.69
C ARG A 151 17.18 6.34 -27.47
N LEU A 152 17.06 7.57 -26.97
CA LEU A 152 16.39 8.67 -27.68
C LEU A 152 17.17 9.08 -28.95
N ALA A 153 18.50 9.10 -28.89
CA ALA A 153 19.34 9.36 -30.04
C ALA A 153 19.19 8.29 -31.13
N GLN A 154 19.06 7.01 -30.75
CA GLN A 154 18.83 5.91 -31.70
C GLN A 154 17.48 6.01 -32.42
N HIS A 155 16.40 6.34 -31.71
CA HIS A 155 15.09 6.55 -32.36
C HIS A 155 15.06 7.79 -33.28
N SER A 156 15.86 8.82 -33.00
CA SER A 156 15.91 10.02 -33.85
C SER A 156 16.62 9.83 -35.20
N HIS A 157 17.28 8.68 -35.41
CA HIS A 157 17.94 8.32 -36.68
C HIS A 157 17.08 7.44 -37.59
N GLU A 158 15.97 6.89 -37.11
CA GLU A 158 15.11 6.01 -37.93
C GLU A 158 14.06 6.79 -38.76
N ASP A 159 13.78 8.05 -38.41
CA ASP A 159 12.80 8.90 -39.12
C ASP A 159 13.38 9.71 -40.31
N GLN A 160 14.64 9.50 -40.70
CA GLN A 160 15.30 10.29 -41.76
C GLN A 160 15.64 9.51 -43.05
N GLU A 161 15.27 8.23 -43.17
CA GLU A 161 15.60 7.43 -44.37
C GLU A 161 14.40 7.03 -45.27
N GLU A 162 13.17 7.49 -45.00
CA GLU A 162 11.99 7.16 -45.84
C GLU A 162 11.33 8.35 -46.57
N GLU A 163 12.10 9.38 -46.94
CA GLU A 163 11.65 10.38 -47.94
C GLU A 163 12.40 10.21 -49.28
N GLY A 164 12.37 8.99 -49.81
CA GLY A 164 12.86 8.64 -51.14
C GLY A 164 11.72 8.64 -52.17
N LEU A 165 11.75 9.61 -53.09
CA LEU A 165 10.82 9.75 -54.23
C LEU A 165 10.61 8.43 -55.00
N HIS A 166 9.36 7.99 -55.12
CA HIS A 166 8.94 7.11 -56.21
C HIS A 166 8.09 7.92 -57.20
N LEU A 167 8.72 8.20 -58.35
CA LEU A 167 8.13 8.83 -59.53
C LEU A 167 7.24 7.84 -60.30
#